data_AF-A0A850NXN6-F1
#
_entry.id   AF-A0A850NXN6-F1
#
_cell.length_a   1.000
_cell.length_b   1.000
_cell.length_c   1.000
_cell.angle_alpha   90.00
_cell.angle_beta   90.00
_cell.angle_gamma   90.00
#
_symmetry.space_group_name_H-M   'P 1'
#
loop_
_entity.id
_entity.type
_entity.pdbx_description
1 polymer ?
#
loop_
_entity_poly.entity_id
_entity_poly.type
_entity_poly.pdbx_seq_one_letter_code
_entity_poly.pdbx_strand_id
1 'polypeptide(L)' 'TSEHFGPDFAEQALAMHRGEIEHLSIHGDATESERERLADEGVEVAVIPWVARADG' A
#
# COMPACT_ATOMS: atom_id res chain seq x y z
N THR A 1 1.28 -3.06 -16.71
CA THR A 1 1.14 -4.37 -16.04
C THR A 1 0.92 -4.08 -14.57
N SER A 2 -0.32 -4.16 -14.08
CA SER A 2 -0.61 -3.91 -12.67
C SER A 2 -0.30 -5.17 -11.89
N GLU A 3 0.83 -5.17 -11.17
CA GLU A 3 1.20 -6.26 -10.28
C GLU A 3 0.36 -6.15 -9.00
N HIS A 4 -0.43 -7.17 -8.71
CA HIS A 4 -1.17 -7.25 -7.45
C HIS A 4 -0.17 -7.60 -6.35
N PHE A 5 0.23 -6.59 -5.57
CA PHE A 5 1.16 -6.79 -4.47
C PHE A 5 0.51 -7.43 -3.25
N GLY A 6 -0.83 -7.55 -3.18
CA GLY A 6 -1.52 -8.25 -2.09
C GLY A 6 -0.91 -7.88 -0.71
N PRO A 7 -0.44 -8.84 0.09
CA PRO A 7 0.20 -8.58 1.40
C PRO A 7 1.58 -7.89 1.31
N ASP A 8 2.27 -7.95 0.17
CA ASP A 8 3.57 -7.32 -0.04
C ASP A 8 3.48 -5.81 -0.31
N PHE A 9 2.27 -5.23 -0.39
CA PHE A 9 2.10 -3.79 -0.59
C PHE A 9 2.87 -2.97 0.46
N ALA A 10 2.81 -3.40 1.72
CA ALA A 10 3.48 -2.70 2.80
C ALA A 10 5.01 -2.75 2.66
N GLU A 11 5.56 -3.90 2.28
CA GLU A 11 7.00 -4.05 2.10
C GLU A 11 7.51 -3.20 0.93
N GLN A 12 6.76 -3.18 -0.18
CA GLN A 12 7.12 -2.35 -1.34
C GLN A 12 7.02 -0.86 -1.03
N ALA A 13 5.99 -0.43 -0.30
CA ALA A 13 5.85 0.97 0.10
C ALA A 13 7.01 1.41 1.02
N LEU A 14 7.46 0.53 1.91
CA LEU A 14 8.66 0.75 2.73
C LEU A 14 9.94 0.82 1.87
N ALA A 15 10.12 -0.13 0.96
CA ALA A 15 11.29 -0.17 0.07
C ALA A 15 11.37 1.08 -0.82
N MET A 16 10.23 1.58 -1.32
CA MET A 16 10.14 2.85 -2.04
C MET A 16 10.56 4.02 -1.15
N HIS A 17 10.02 4.10 0.07
CA HIS A 17 10.36 5.17 1.02
C HIS A 17 11.85 5.20 1.37
N ARG A 18 12.47 4.02 1.52
CA ARG A 18 13.90 3.87 1.79
C ARG A 18 14.79 4.10 0.57
N GLY A 19 14.19 4.22 -0.62
CA GLY A 19 14.91 4.37 -1.89
C GLY A 19 15.60 3.09 -2.37
N GLU A 20 15.16 1.92 -1.89
CA GLU A 20 15.67 0.62 -2.34
C GLU A 20 15.14 0.26 -3.74
N ILE A 21 13.95 0.78 -4.09
CA ILE A 21 13.29 0.61 -5.39
C ILE A 21 12.73 1.92 -5.92
N GLU A 22 12.39 1.97 -7.21
CA GLU A 22 11.76 3.15 -7.83
C GLU A 22 10.38 3.44 -7.24
N HIS A 23 10.09 4.74 -7.05
CA HIS A 23 8.78 5.22 -6.62
C HIS A 23 7.74 5.00 -7.72
N LEU A 24 6.81 4.06 -7.49
CA LEU A 24 5.72 3.72 -8.39
C LEU A 24 4.39 3.81 -7.66
N SER A 25 3.31 4.13 -8.39
CA SER A 25 1.96 4.12 -7.83
C SER A 25 1.48 2.66 -7.66
N ILE A 26 1.64 2.13 -6.45
CA ILE A 26 1.15 0.81 -6.05
C ILE A 26 -0.15 0.92 -5.28
N HIS A 27 -0.99 -0.11 -5.39
CA HIS A 27 -2.27 -0.23 -4.69
C HIS A 27 -2.37 -1.69 -4.27
N GLY A 28 -2.72 -1.94 -3.02
CA GLY A 28 -2.82 -3.29 -2.50
C GLY A 28 -3.48 -3.33 -1.13
N ASP A 29 -3.56 -4.53 -0.60
CA ASP A 29 -4.14 -4.79 0.71
C ASP A 29 -3.05 -4.64 1.77
N ALA A 30 -3.34 -3.93 2.85
CA ALA A 30 -2.45 -3.86 4.00
C ALA A 30 -3.26 -4.23 5.24
N THR A 31 -2.69 -5.06 6.10
CA THR A 31 -3.25 -5.30 7.42
C THR A 31 -3.08 -4.07 8.31
N GLU A 32 -3.86 -3.97 9.39
CA GLU A 32 -3.76 -2.83 10.32
C GLU A 32 -2.34 -2.68 10.89
N SER A 33 -1.71 -3.80 11.24
CA SER A 33 -0.33 -3.83 11.77
C SER A 33 0.68 -3.29 10.76
N GLU A 34 0.50 -3.62 9.48
CA GLU A 34 1.36 -3.11 8.41
C GLU A 34 1.13 -1.61 8.16
N ARG A 35 -0.12 -1.16 8.22
CA ARG A 35 -0.45 0.27 8.17
C ARG A 35 0.21 1.05 9.30
N GLU A 36 0.20 0.51 10.52
CA GLU A 36 0.88 1.10 11.67
C GLU A 36 2.38 1.21 11.43
N ARG A 37 3.02 0.16 10.91
CA ARG A 37 4.44 0.17 10.55
C ARG A 37 4.77 1.20 9.47
N LEU A 38 3.93 1.30 8.45
CA LEU A 38 4.07 2.30 7.38
C LEU A 38 3.98 3.71 7.96
N ALA A 39 3.02 3.96 8.85
CA ALA A 39 2.87 5.25 9.52
C ALA A 39 4.04 5.58 10.45
N ASP A 40 4.58 4.59 11.17
CA ASP A 40 5.75 4.74 12.04
C ASP A 40 7.02 5.11 11.25
N GLU A 41 7.21 4.50 10.06
CA GLU A 41 8.30 4.89 9.15
C GLU A 41 8.05 6.22 8.41
N GLY A 42 6.85 6.80 8.50
CA GLY A 42 6.50 8.04 7.81
C GLY A 42 6.14 7.85 6.33
N VAL A 43 5.70 6.64 5.95
CA VAL A 43 5.14 6.38 4.63
C VAL A 43 3.70 6.88 4.57
N GLU A 44 3.43 7.81 3.65
CA GLU A 44 2.06 8.29 3.43
C GLU A 44 1.23 7.27 2.65
N VAL A 45 0.33 6.59 3.36
CA VAL A 45 -0.58 5.59 2.79
C VAL A 45 -2.01 6.12 2.78
N ALA A 46 -2.59 6.26 1.59
CA ALA A 46 -4.00 6.60 1.45
C ALA A 46 -4.86 5.34 1.47
N VAL A 47 -5.80 5.25 2.42
CA VAL A 47 -6.82 4.20 2.41
C VAL A 47 -7.87 4.61 1.39
N ILE A 48 -7.94 3.87 0.27
CA ILE A 48 -9.00 4.06 -0.71
C ILE A 48 -10.24 3.34 -0.17
N PRO A 49 -11.33 4.05 0.19
CA PRO A 49 -12.59 3.39 0.46
C PRO A 49 -13.05 2.81 -0.88
N TRP A 50 -12.85 1.51 -1.08
CA TRP A 50 -13.51 0.82 -2.18
C TRP A 50 -14.99 0.88 -1.85
N VAL A 51 -15.68 1.89 -2.42
CA VAL A 51 -17.13 1.89 -2.47
C VAL A 51 -17.44 0.65 -3.28
N ALA A 52 -17.81 -0.43 -2.59
CA ALA A 52 -18.46 -1.56 -3.22
C ALA A 52 -19.56 -0.92 -4.06
N ARG A 53 -19.39 -0.97 -5.39
CA ARG A 53 -20.48 -0.54 -6.25
C ARG A 53 -21.66 -1.37 -5.77
N ALA A 54 -22.67 -0.69 -5.25
CA ALA A 54 -23.98 -1.26 -5.04
C ALA A 54 -24.55 -1.51 -6.43
N ASP A 55 -24.01 -2.52 -7.11
CA ASP A 55 -24.59 -3.07 -8.32
C ASP A 55 -25.50 -4.19 -7.81
N GLY A 56 -26.79 -3.83 -7.72
CA GLY A 56 -27.88 -4.73 -7.36
C GLY A 56 -28.36 -5.59 -8.51
#